data_AF-A0AAD5HWY4-F1
#
_entry.id   AF-A0AAD5HWY4-F1
#
_cell.length_a   1.000
_cell.length_b   1.000
_cell.length_c   1.000
_cell.angle_alpha   90.00
_cell.angle_beta   90.00
_cell.angle_gamma   90.00
#
_symmetry.space_group_name_H-M   'P 1'
#
loop_
_entity.id
_entity.type
_entity.pdbx_description
1 polymer ?
#
loop_
_entity_poly.entity_id
_entity_poly.type
_entity_poly.pdbx_seq_one_letter_code
_entity_poly.pdbx_strand_id
1 'polypeptide(L)'
;MVKIAAPMFLLTAALASLGEARNCKAGISYCGSTLLNIGDYTNQINQALKAAKQPSDFTRAQNSLFYCEGGKHGNIRYTKLCTGGCKDHGNGKSDTC
;
A
#
# COMPACT_ATOMS: atom_id res chain seq x y z
N MET A 1 -40.69 -45.45 -22.60
CA MET A 1 -39.25 -45.18 -22.77
C MET A 1 -39.06 -43.67 -22.61
N VAL A 2 -38.55 -43.20 -21.47
CA VAL A 2 -38.41 -41.76 -21.21
C VAL A 2 -36.91 -41.48 -21.09
N LYS A 3 -36.33 -40.82 -22.11
CA LYS A 3 -34.93 -40.38 -22.14
C LYS A 3 -34.83 -39.07 -21.35
N ILE A 4 -34.38 -39.16 -20.11
CA ILE A 4 -34.12 -37.99 -19.26
C ILE A 4 -32.75 -37.44 -19.67
N ALA A 5 -32.74 -36.38 -20.48
CA ALA A 5 -31.53 -35.64 -20.79
C ALA A 5 -31.22 -34.70 -19.61
N ALA A 6 -30.20 -35.03 -18.82
CA ALA A 6 -29.74 -34.19 -17.72
C ALA A 6 -28.87 -33.04 -18.26
N PRO A 7 -29.16 -31.77 -17.96
CA PRO A 7 -28.31 -30.66 -18.37
C PRO A 7 -27.09 -30.59 -17.44
N MET A 8 -25.88 -30.76 -17.99
CA MET A 8 -24.64 -30.49 -17.27
C MET A 8 -24.47 -28.98 -17.11
N PHE A 9 -24.75 -28.47 -15.90
CA PHE A 9 -24.37 -27.11 -15.51
C PHE A 9 -22.85 -27.08 -15.27
N LEU A 10 -22.11 -26.48 -16.21
CA LEU A 10 -20.69 -26.15 -16.03
C LEU A 10 -20.56 -24.99 -15.03
N LEU A 11 -20.11 -25.28 -13.80
CA LEU A 11 -19.66 -24.24 -12.87
C LEU A 11 -18.30 -23.69 -13.34
N THR A 12 -18.31 -22.51 -13.96
CA THR A 12 -17.08 -21.74 -14.20
C THR A 12 -16.67 -21.04 -12.91
N ALA A 13 -15.69 -21.59 -12.20
CA ALA A 13 -15.04 -20.91 -11.09
C ALA A 13 -14.24 -19.70 -11.62
N ALA A 14 -14.76 -18.50 -11.43
CA ALA A 14 -14.03 -17.27 -11.71
C ALA A 14 -12.94 -17.10 -10.63
N LEU A 15 -11.68 -17.39 -10.99
CA LEU A 15 -10.52 -17.02 -10.19
C LEU A 15 -10.35 -15.50 -10.29
N ALA A 16 -10.95 -14.76 -9.36
CA ALA A 16 -10.62 -13.35 -9.18
C ALA A 16 -9.14 -13.26 -8.78
N SER A 17 -8.32 -12.61 -9.59
CA SER A 17 -6.94 -12.31 -9.23
C SER A 17 -6.95 -11.39 -8.01
N LEU A 18 -6.65 -11.95 -6.84
CA LEU A 18 -6.31 -11.19 -5.65
C LEU A 18 -5.05 -10.39 -5.99
N GLY A 19 -5.19 -9.08 -6.16
CA GLY A 19 -4.03 -8.21 -6.34
C GLY A 19 -3.19 -8.24 -5.06
N GLU A 20 -2.03 -8.89 -5.11
CA GLU A 20 -1.04 -8.83 -4.03
C GLU A 20 -0.63 -7.37 -3.83
N ALA A 21 -0.86 -6.82 -2.64
CA ALA A 21 -0.37 -5.49 -2.28
C ALA A 21 1.16 -5.47 -2.43
N ARG A 22 1.70 -4.46 -3.13
CA ARG A 22 3.14 -4.40 -3.37
C ARG A 22 3.85 -3.86 -2.14
N ASN A 23 4.94 -4.51 -1.74
CA ASN A 23 5.82 -3.99 -0.72
C ASN A 23 6.65 -2.80 -1.24
N CYS A 24 6.96 -1.85 -0.37
CA CYS A 24 7.86 -0.75 -0.65
C CYS A 24 9.26 -1.30 -0.93
N LYS A 25 10.01 -0.61 -1.79
CA LYS A 25 11.40 -0.95 -2.07
C LYS A 25 12.27 -0.50 -0.91
N ALA A 26 12.98 -1.44 -0.29
CA ALA A 26 13.89 -1.13 0.81
C ALA A 26 14.96 -0.12 0.38
N GLY A 27 15.29 0.81 1.28
CA GLY A 27 16.38 1.75 1.09
C GLY A 27 16.00 3.10 0.48
N ILE A 28 14.72 3.31 0.12
CA ILE A 28 14.24 4.59 -0.43
C ILE A 28 13.08 5.16 0.39
N SER A 29 12.87 6.46 0.22
CA SER A 29 11.78 7.19 0.89
C SER A 29 10.55 7.24 0.00
N TYR A 30 9.38 7.20 0.62
CA TYR A 30 8.10 7.30 -0.04
C TYR A 30 7.23 8.37 0.61
N CYS A 31 6.47 9.11 -0.21
CA CYS A 31 5.32 9.84 0.28
C CYS A 31 4.29 8.85 0.83
N GLY A 32 3.60 9.24 1.89
CA GLY A 32 2.52 8.41 2.41
C GLY A 32 1.42 8.20 1.36
N SER A 33 1.13 9.19 0.52
CA SER A 33 0.26 9.03 -0.65
C SER A 33 0.74 7.96 -1.63
N THR A 34 2.05 7.91 -1.93
CA THR A 34 2.64 6.89 -2.81
C THR A 34 2.56 5.50 -2.19
N LEU A 35 2.80 5.38 -0.87
CA LEU A 35 2.62 4.11 -0.16
C LEU A 35 1.18 3.59 -0.25
N LEU A 36 0.18 4.47 -0.04
CA LEU A 36 -1.24 4.13 -0.17
C LEU A 36 -1.64 3.76 -1.61
N ASN A 37 -0.91 4.24 -2.60
CA ASN A 37 -1.16 3.91 -4.01
C ASN A 37 -0.57 2.54 -4.42
N ILE A 38 0.51 2.10 -3.79
CA ILE A 38 1.17 0.82 -4.16
C ILE A 38 0.67 -0.39 -3.37
N GLY A 39 0.05 -0.18 -2.20
CA GLY A 39 -0.47 -1.26 -1.37
C GLY A 39 -1.21 -0.77 -0.13
N ASP A 40 -1.64 -1.73 0.72
CA ASP A 40 -2.31 -1.42 1.98
C ASP A 40 -1.29 -1.02 3.06
N TYR A 41 -0.90 0.26 3.04
CA TYR A 41 0.02 0.85 4.01
C TYR A 41 -0.66 1.63 5.14
N THR A 42 -2.00 1.67 5.16
CA THR A 42 -2.77 2.51 6.09
C THR A 42 -2.37 2.23 7.54
N ASN A 43 -2.28 0.95 7.90
CA ASN A 43 -1.92 0.54 9.25
C ASN A 43 -0.45 0.84 9.57
N GLN A 44 0.49 0.56 8.67
CA GLN A 44 1.91 0.86 8.88
C GLN A 44 2.15 2.37 9.02
N ILE A 45 1.48 3.20 8.23
CA ILE A 45 1.57 4.66 8.31
C ILE A 45 1.10 5.16 9.67
N ASN A 46 -0.08 4.72 10.13
CA ASN A 46 -0.62 5.12 11.43
C ASN A 46 0.30 4.67 12.58
N GLN A 47 0.85 3.46 12.50
CA GLN A 47 1.81 2.95 13.49
C GLN A 47 3.11 3.77 13.49
N ALA A 48 3.66 4.09 12.32
CA ALA A 48 4.87 4.90 12.19
C ALA A 48 4.67 6.33 12.72
N LEU A 49 3.52 6.95 12.44
CA LEU A 49 3.15 8.26 12.99
C LEU A 49 3.03 8.21 14.52
N LYS A 50 2.33 7.21 15.05
CA LYS A 50 2.18 7.02 16.50
C LYS A 50 3.53 6.78 17.19
N ALA A 51 4.40 5.95 16.60
CA ALA A 51 5.75 5.71 17.11
C ALA A 51 6.59 7.00 17.14
N ALA A 52 6.41 7.88 16.16
CA ALA A 52 7.04 9.20 16.10
C ALA A 52 6.31 10.29 16.91
N LYS A 53 5.30 9.91 17.73
CA LYS A 53 4.46 10.83 18.53
C LYS A 53 3.79 11.92 17.68
N GLN A 54 3.43 11.59 16.44
CA GLN A 54 2.72 12.48 15.52
C GLN A 54 1.21 12.18 15.53
N PRO A 55 0.36 13.21 15.33
CA PRO A 55 -1.05 13.01 15.04
C PRO A 55 -1.24 12.09 13.83
N SER A 56 -2.15 11.12 13.91
CA SER A 56 -2.48 10.20 12.80
C SER A 56 -3.68 10.71 12.01
N ASP A 57 -3.58 11.95 11.52
CA ASP A 57 -4.60 12.57 10.66
C ASP A 57 -4.32 12.29 9.17
N PHE A 58 -5.36 12.39 8.34
CA PHE A 58 -5.27 12.10 6.91
C PHE A 58 -4.22 12.97 6.18
N THR A 59 -4.15 14.26 6.52
CA THR A 59 -3.20 15.18 5.89
C THR A 59 -1.77 14.75 6.17
N ARG A 60 -1.45 14.38 7.41
CA ARG A 60 -0.13 13.89 7.80
C ARG A 60 0.16 12.50 7.22
N ALA A 61 -0.83 11.61 7.22
CA ALA A 61 -0.71 10.30 6.60
C ALA A 61 -0.32 10.40 5.12
N GLN A 62 -0.86 11.36 4.36
CA GLN A 62 -0.55 11.52 2.94
C GLN A 62 0.72 12.34 2.66
N ASN A 63 0.94 13.43 3.41
CA ASN A 63 2.01 14.39 3.11
C ASN A 63 3.30 14.16 3.89
N SER A 64 3.37 13.11 4.70
CA SER A 64 4.62 12.73 5.36
C SER A 64 5.49 11.84 4.48
N LEU A 65 6.79 11.99 4.68
CA LEU A 65 7.82 11.16 4.08
C LEU A 65 8.16 10.02 5.03
N PHE A 66 8.19 8.81 4.50
CA PHE A 66 8.48 7.58 5.22
C PHE A 66 9.66 6.85 4.56
N TYR A 67 10.64 6.41 5.35
CA TYR A 67 11.73 5.59 4.85
C TYR A 67 11.32 4.11 4.85
N CYS A 68 11.47 3.42 3.73
CA CYS A 68 11.21 1.98 3.64
C CYS A 68 12.40 1.18 4.17
N GLU A 69 12.22 0.55 5.32
CA GLU A 69 13.20 -0.38 5.92
C GLU A 69 13.14 -1.77 5.26
N GLY A 70 12.05 -2.10 4.57
CA GLY A 70 11.85 -3.37 3.88
C GLY A 70 11.25 -4.45 4.79
N GLY A 71 11.62 -5.71 4.57
CA GLY A 71 11.03 -6.85 5.29
C GLY A 71 9.76 -7.41 4.64
N LYS A 72 9.19 -8.46 5.24
CA LYS A 72 8.12 -9.29 4.63
C LYS A 72 6.86 -8.49 4.24
N HIS A 73 6.56 -7.41 4.95
CA HIS A 73 5.37 -6.59 4.77
C HIS A 73 5.67 -5.11 4.49
N GLY A 74 6.92 -4.79 4.11
CA GLY A 74 7.33 -3.41 3.86
C GLY A 74 7.25 -2.53 5.11
N ASN A 75 8.13 -2.76 6.08
CA ASN A 75 8.26 -1.90 7.24
C ASN A 75 8.69 -0.50 6.82
N ILE A 76 8.08 0.51 7.44
CA ILE A 76 8.36 1.91 7.19
C ILE A 76 8.63 2.64 8.49
N ARG A 77 9.44 3.69 8.39
CA ARG A 77 9.72 4.61 9.49
C ARG A 77 9.36 6.03 9.08
N TYR A 78 8.65 6.74 9.95
CA TYR A 78 8.36 8.15 9.73
C TYR A 78 9.66 8.97 9.70
N THR A 79 9.80 9.84 8.72
CA THR A 79 10.96 10.73 8.58
C THR A 79 10.58 12.17 8.89
N LYS A 80 9.61 12.75 8.16
CA LYS A 80 9.18 14.15 8.33
C LYS A 80 7.83 14.42 7.69
N LEU A 81 7.14 15.47 8.12
CA LEU A 81 6.00 16.06 7.42
C LEU A 81 6.49 17.01 6.33
N CYS A 82 5.98 16.89 5.11
CA CYS A 82 6.24 17.83 4.03
C CYS A 82 5.24 18.99 4.08
N THR A 83 5.66 20.14 4.62
CA THR A 83 4.80 21.34 4.73
C THR A 83 4.43 21.95 3.38
N GLY A 84 5.28 21.77 2.36
CA GLY A 84 5.04 22.21 0.98
C GLY A 84 4.39 21.15 0.08
N GLY A 85 3.92 20.04 0.65
CA GLY A 85 3.47 18.86 -0.10
C GLY A 85 4.60 17.86 -0.35
N CYS A 86 4.22 16.60 -0.52
CA CYS A 86 5.14 15.52 -0.83
C CYS A 86 5.09 15.17 -2.31
N LYS A 87 6.26 15.02 -2.95
CA LYS A 87 6.40 14.77 -4.38
C LYS A 87 6.87 13.34 -4.66
N ASP A 88 6.06 12.62 -5.42
CA ASP A 88 6.38 11.32 -5.99
C ASP A 88 7.37 11.49 -7.16
N HIS A 89 8.51 10.79 -7.12
CA HIS A 89 9.52 10.81 -8.20
C HIS A 89 9.46 9.59 -9.14
N GLY A 90 8.48 8.71 -8.93
CA GLY A 90 8.22 7.52 -9.71
C GLY A 90 8.97 6.29 -9.23
N ASN A 91 8.75 5.17 -9.94
CA ASN A 91 9.17 3.85 -9.48
C ASN A 91 10.69 3.75 -9.19
N GLY A 92 11.02 3.28 -7.99
CA GLY A 92 12.38 2.98 -7.58
C GLY A 92 13.26 4.19 -7.22
N LYS A 93 12.69 5.39 -7.17
CA LYS A 93 13.34 6.64 -6.75
C LYS A 93 12.76 7.11 -5.42
N SER A 94 13.58 7.75 -4.59
CA SER A 94 13.10 8.33 -3.34
C SER A 94 12.21 9.53 -3.62
N ASP A 95 11.07 9.56 -2.95
CA ASP A 95 10.18 10.71 -2.87
C ASP A 95 10.80 11.83 -2.01
N THR A 96 10.32 13.05 -2.18
CA THR A 96 10.85 14.22 -1.46
C THR A 96 9.76 15.16 -0.98
N CYS A 97 10.05 15.82 0.14
CA CYS A 97 9.63 17.21 0.33
C CYS A 97 10.71 18.06 -0.35
#